data_AF-A0A1E3XAV7-F1
#
_entry.id   AF-A0A1E3XAV7-F1
#
_cell.length_a   1.000
_cell.length_b   1.000
_cell.length_c   1.000
_cell.angle_alpha   90.00
_cell.angle_beta   90.00
_cell.angle_gamma   90.00
#
_symmetry.space_group_name_H-M   'P 1'
#
loop_
_entity.id
_entity.type
_entity.pdbx_description
1 polymer ?
#
loop_
_entity_poly.entity_id
_entity_poly.type
_entity_poly.pdbx_seq_one_letter_code
_entity_poly.pdbx_strand_id
1 'polypeptide(L)'
;MSSITKNQIYDKVKSLEHEISVLKIALIKEKFGMKTTKKPVSLEGIWDGVEITEEDIEASKESLFPKKKESKNFSQRRQGIKMNENEIGKIVVDSAIAIHRDLGPGLLETVYEVILARELENRRLSAKRQLRIPIEYHGIKFEEGFRADIVVENKVILELKSVECITKAHKKQVLTYLKLAERKLGIC
;
A
#
# COMPACT_ATOMS: atom_id res chain seq x y z
N MET A 1 26.04 -35.61 -2.86
CA MET A 1 24.62 -35.21 -2.73
C MET A 1 24.36 -34.22 -3.85
N SER A 2 23.36 -34.48 -4.71
CA SER A 2 23.10 -33.70 -5.92
C SER A 2 22.68 -32.28 -5.56
N SER A 3 23.48 -31.30 -5.99
CA SER A 3 23.18 -29.87 -5.87
C SER A 3 21.97 -29.56 -6.74
N ILE A 4 20.87 -29.10 -6.14
CA ILE A 4 19.69 -28.66 -6.88
C ILE A 4 20.09 -27.40 -7.64
N THR A 5 20.05 -27.48 -8.97
CA THR A 5 20.40 -26.37 -9.86
C THR A 5 19.34 -25.25 -9.79
N LYS A 6 19.73 -24.00 -10.03
CA LYS A 6 18.83 -22.82 -10.03
C LYS A 6 17.56 -23.05 -10.86
N ASN A 7 17.66 -23.77 -11.98
CA ASN A 7 16.52 -24.12 -12.82
C ASN A 7 15.53 -25.07 -12.14
N GLN A 8 16.02 -26.05 -11.37
CA GLN A 8 15.15 -26.97 -10.63
C GLN A 8 14.41 -26.27 -9.47
N ILE A 9 15.01 -25.24 -8.88
CA ILE A 9 14.32 -24.38 -7.89
C ILE A 9 13.24 -23.56 -8.59
N TYR A 10 13.57 -22.96 -9.75
CA TYR A 10 12.64 -22.16 -10.53
C TYR A 10 11.41 -22.96 -10.99
N ASP A 11 11.62 -24.17 -11.51
CA ASP A 11 10.53 -25.06 -11.93
C ASP A 11 9.64 -25.48 -10.75
N LYS A 12 10.23 -25.68 -9.57
CA LYS A 12 9.50 -26.04 -8.36
C LYS A 12 8.67 -24.88 -7.82
N VAL A 13 9.20 -23.65 -7.87
CA VAL A 13 8.45 -22.43 -7.54
C VAL A 13 7.29 -22.24 -8.51
N LYS A 14 7.52 -22.40 -9.82
CA LYS A 14 6.48 -22.28 -10.85
C LYS A 14 5.37 -23.32 -10.69
N SER A 15 5.73 -24.55 -10.32
CA SER A 15 4.76 -25.60 -9.99
C SER A 15 3.91 -25.24 -8.76
N LEU A 16 4.54 -24.73 -7.70
CA LEU A 16 3.83 -24.31 -6.49
C LEU A 16 2.93 -23.09 -6.74
N GLU A 17 3.35 -22.13 -7.55
CA GLU A 17 2.52 -21.00 -7.96
C GLU A 17 1.28 -21.44 -8.75
N HIS A 18 1.44 -22.45 -9.61
CA HIS A 18 0.32 -23.05 -10.33
C HIS A 18 -0.65 -23.74 -9.37
N GLU A 19 -0.15 -24.58 -8.45
CA GLU A 19 -0.97 -25.26 -7.44
C GLU A 19 -1.70 -24.27 -6.53
N ILE A 20 -1.02 -23.22 -6.05
CA ILE A 20 -1.62 -22.17 -5.22
C ILE A 20 -2.69 -21.40 -6.00
N SER A 21 -2.47 -21.12 -7.28
CA SER A 21 -3.46 -20.45 -8.14
C SER A 21 -4.70 -21.32 -8.36
N VAL A 22 -4.50 -22.62 -8.59
CA VAL A 22 -5.61 -23.60 -8.72
C VAL A 22 -6.40 -23.70 -7.42
N LEU A 23 -5.72 -23.78 -6.27
CA LEU A 23 -6.37 -23.85 -4.95
C LEU A 23 -7.14 -22.57 -4.61
N LYS A 24 -6.60 -21.38 -4.93
CA LYS A 24 -7.31 -20.10 -4.78
C LYS A 24 -8.59 -20.04 -5.62
N ILE A 25 -8.51 -20.49 -6.88
CA ILE A 25 -9.67 -20.53 -7.76
C ILE A 25 -10.71 -21.55 -7.25
N ALA A 26 -10.28 -22.72 -6.78
CA ALA A 26 -11.18 -23.73 -6.20
C ALA A 26 -11.90 -23.20 -4.95
N LEU A 27 -11.17 -22.56 -4.04
CA LEU A 27 -11.72 -21.99 -2.81
C LEU A 27 -12.72 -20.85 -3.09
N ILE A 28 -12.44 -20.01 -4.11
CA ILE A 28 -13.35 -18.93 -4.53
C ILE A 28 -14.63 -19.51 -5.15
N LYS A 29 -14.52 -20.56 -5.97
CA LYS A 29 -15.68 -21.24 -6.55
C LYS A 29 -16.55 -21.92 -5.48
N GLU A 30 -15.93 -22.56 -4.49
CA GLU A 30 -16.62 -23.24 -3.40
C GLU A 30 -17.30 -22.26 -2.43
N LYS A 31 -16.62 -21.17 -2.03
CA LYS A 31 -17.17 -20.21 -1.06
C LYS A 31 -18.15 -19.20 -1.64
N PHE A 32 -18.06 -18.90 -2.93
CA PHE A 32 -18.81 -17.77 -3.51
C PHE A 32 -19.66 -18.12 -4.74
N GLY A 33 -19.66 -19.38 -5.20
CA GLY A 33 -20.51 -19.82 -6.31
C GLY A 33 -20.27 -19.12 -7.65
N MET A 34 -19.11 -18.47 -7.82
CA MET A 34 -18.81 -17.63 -8.99
C MET A 34 -18.14 -18.43 -10.13
N LYS A 35 -18.58 -18.19 -11.38
CA LYS A 35 -17.83 -18.59 -12.59
C LYS A 35 -16.79 -17.52 -12.92
N THR A 36 -15.50 -17.79 -12.69
CA THR A 36 -14.40 -16.85 -12.95
C THR A 36 -13.96 -16.92 -14.42
N THR A 37 -13.97 -15.80 -15.15
CA THR A 37 -13.55 -15.68 -16.57
C THR A 37 -12.21 -14.95 -16.79
N LYS A 38 -11.52 -14.52 -15.73
CA LYS A 38 -10.26 -13.76 -15.88
C LYS A 38 -9.03 -14.68 -15.86
N LYS A 39 -8.16 -14.53 -16.88
CA LYS A 39 -6.85 -15.20 -16.95
C LYS A 39 -5.92 -14.68 -15.83
N PRO A 40 -5.11 -15.56 -15.21
CA PRO A 40 -4.11 -15.14 -14.23
C PRO A 40 -3.02 -14.27 -14.87
N VAL A 41 -2.52 -13.29 -14.13
CA VAL A 41 -1.44 -12.38 -14.54
C VAL A 41 -0.09 -13.05 -14.24
N SER A 42 0.83 -13.01 -15.21
CA SER A 42 2.20 -13.55 -15.08
C SER A 42 3.05 -12.63 -14.20
N LEU A 43 3.83 -13.22 -13.29
CA LEU A 43 4.75 -12.53 -12.39
C LEU A 43 6.19 -12.46 -12.95
N GLU A 44 6.42 -12.91 -14.18
CA GLU A 44 7.74 -13.17 -14.76
C GLU A 44 8.61 -11.91 -14.98
N GLY A 45 8.08 -10.70 -14.70
CA GLY A 45 8.83 -9.43 -14.75
C GLY A 45 9.03 -8.70 -13.41
N ILE A 46 8.55 -9.25 -12.28
CA ILE A 46 8.61 -8.57 -10.97
C ILE A 46 9.89 -8.89 -10.19
N TRP A 47 10.64 -9.92 -10.61
CA TRP A 47 11.70 -10.53 -9.79
C TRP A 47 13.14 -10.34 -10.29
N ASP A 48 13.35 -9.59 -11.36
CA ASP A 48 14.72 -9.31 -11.82
C ASP A 48 15.45 -8.41 -10.79
N GLY A 49 16.41 -9.01 -10.07
CA GLY A 49 17.30 -8.33 -9.15
C GLY A 49 16.97 -8.47 -7.65
N VAL A 50 15.99 -9.28 -7.27
CA VAL A 50 15.65 -9.52 -5.85
C VAL A 50 16.24 -10.85 -5.39
N GLU A 51 17.29 -10.81 -4.56
CA GLU A 51 17.77 -11.99 -3.84
C GLU A 51 16.80 -12.27 -2.67
N ILE A 52 16.16 -13.44 -2.72
CA ILE A 52 15.23 -13.91 -1.68
C ILE A 52 16.01 -14.81 -0.73
N THR A 53 16.02 -14.45 0.55
CA THR A 53 16.69 -15.23 1.61
C THR A 53 15.74 -16.28 2.21
N GLU A 54 16.29 -17.29 2.90
CA GLU A 54 15.46 -18.27 3.62
C GLU A 54 14.58 -17.62 4.70
N GLU A 55 15.00 -16.47 5.24
CA GLU A 55 14.24 -15.66 6.19
C GLU A 55 13.01 -15.01 5.53
N ASP A 56 13.12 -14.56 4.29
CA ASP A 56 11.99 -14.00 3.51
C ASP A 56 10.92 -15.07 3.20
N ILE A 57 11.37 -16.32 3.01
CA ILE A 57 10.50 -17.47 2.79
C ILE A 57 9.74 -17.82 4.08
N GLU A 58 10.43 -17.82 5.22
CA GLU A 58 9.81 -18.16 6.52
C GLU A 58 8.81 -17.08 6.97
N ALA A 59 9.15 -15.80 6.78
CA ALA A 59 8.25 -14.67 7.07
C ALA A 59 6.96 -14.71 6.20
N SER A 60 7.08 -15.18 4.96
CA SER A 60 5.92 -15.33 4.06
C SER A 60 4.99 -16.47 4.47
N LYS A 61 5.52 -17.57 5.02
CA LYS A 61 4.71 -18.69 5.52
C LYS A 61 3.86 -18.30 6.74
N GLU A 62 4.39 -17.49 7.64
CA GLU A 62 3.60 -16.99 8.79
C GLU A 62 2.46 -16.05 8.37
N SER A 63 2.66 -15.28 7.30
CA SER A 63 1.66 -14.35 6.74
C SER A 63 0.48 -15.07 6.06
N LEU A 64 0.72 -16.26 5.51
CA LEU A 64 -0.27 -17.04 4.75
C LEU A 64 -1.29 -17.80 5.61
N PHE A 65 -1.04 -17.99 6.92
CA PHE A 65 -1.94 -18.70 7.83
C PHE A 65 -2.39 -17.82 9.01
N PRO A 66 -3.42 -16.97 8.85
CA PRO A 66 -3.95 -16.23 9.99
C PRO A 66 -4.64 -17.19 10.96
N LYS A 67 -4.03 -17.41 12.13
CA LYS A 67 -4.75 -17.98 13.28
C LYS A 67 -5.86 -17.00 13.67
N LYS A 68 -7.12 -17.46 13.64
CA LYS A 68 -8.27 -16.78 14.26
C LYS A 68 -7.86 -16.38 15.68
N LYS A 69 -7.74 -15.08 15.94
CA LYS A 69 -7.67 -14.56 17.32
C LYS A 69 -8.97 -13.84 17.62
N GLU A 70 -9.68 -14.40 18.60
CA GLU A 70 -10.81 -13.81 19.28
C GLU A 70 -10.52 -12.37 19.70
N SER A 71 -11.57 -11.55 19.66
CA SER A 71 -11.63 -10.21 20.20
C SER A 71 -11.29 -10.23 21.69
N LYS A 72 -10.04 -9.92 22.04
CA LYS A 72 -9.69 -9.44 23.38
C LYS A 72 -9.46 -7.94 23.30
N ASN A 73 -10.25 -7.21 24.08
CA ASN A 73 -10.06 -5.81 24.40
C ASN A 73 -8.60 -5.58 24.82
N PHE A 74 -7.80 -5.03 23.90
CA PHE A 74 -6.47 -4.52 24.18
C PHE A 74 -6.53 -3.00 24.23
N SER A 75 -7.20 -2.51 25.28
CA SER A 75 -6.91 -1.21 25.87
C SER A 75 -5.56 -1.30 26.58
N GLN A 76 -4.47 -1.30 25.82
CA GLN A 76 -3.13 -1.03 26.34
C GLN A 76 -2.45 0.05 25.50
N ARG A 77 -2.30 1.20 26.15
CA ARG A 77 -1.52 2.37 25.73
C ARG A 77 -0.10 1.95 25.37
N ARG A 78 0.31 2.11 24.11
CA ARG A 78 1.72 2.21 23.74
C ARG A 78 2.14 3.68 23.87
N GLN A 79 2.78 4.04 24.97
CA GLN A 79 3.80 5.12 24.93
C GLN A 79 4.95 4.54 24.10
N GLY A 80 5.54 5.16 23.08
CA GLY A 80 5.36 6.45 22.42
C GLY A 80 6.55 6.63 21.47
N ILE A 81 6.89 5.60 20.68
CA ILE A 81 7.92 5.74 19.65
C ILE A 81 7.29 6.59 18.56
N LYS A 82 7.70 7.85 18.50
CA LYS A 82 7.22 8.81 17.50
C LYS A 82 7.83 8.40 16.16
N MET A 83 7.04 7.71 15.33
CA MET A 83 7.47 7.25 14.01
C MET A 83 7.98 8.41 13.16
N ASN A 84 9.08 8.21 12.45
CA ASN A 84 9.61 9.17 11.49
C ASN A 84 8.87 9.08 10.14
N GLU A 85 9.12 10.05 9.27
CA GLU A 85 8.46 10.20 7.97
C GLU A 85 8.66 8.96 7.08
N ASN A 86 9.84 8.34 7.08
CA ASN A 86 10.14 7.17 6.26
C ASN A 86 9.40 5.92 6.74
N GLU A 87 9.31 5.73 8.06
CA GLU A 87 8.55 4.62 8.64
C GLU A 87 7.06 4.74 8.33
N ILE A 88 6.51 5.96 8.43
CA ILE A 88 5.13 6.25 8.01
C ILE A 88 4.97 6.00 6.50
N GLY A 89 5.92 6.48 5.69
CA GLY A 89 5.92 6.31 4.25
C GLY A 89 5.90 4.84 3.82
N LYS A 90 6.68 3.98 4.48
CA LYS A 90 6.66 2.53 4.24
C LYS A 90 5.26 1.94 4.49
N ILE A 91 4.64 2.27 5.61
CA ILE A 91 3.28 1.80 5.93
C ILE A 91 2.27 2.27 4.88
N VAL A 92 2.38 3.52 4.43
CA VAL A 92 1.50 4.07 3.38
C VAL A 92 1.66 3.29 2.08
N VAL A 93 2.89 3.07 1.62
CA VAL A 93 3.15 2.32 0.38
C VAL A 93 2.65 0.88 0.49
N ASP A 94 2.93 0.19 1.59
CA ASP A 94 2.45 -1.17 1.82
C ASP A 94 0.91 -1.25 1.79
N SER A 95 0.24 -0.25 2.36
CA SER A 95 -1.23 -0.14 2.37
C SER A 95 -1.79 0.11 0.96
N ALA A 96 -1.17 1.02 0.21
CA ALA A 96 -1.57 1.33 -1.16
C ALA A 96 -1.38 0.13 -2.11
N ILE A 97 -0.28 -0.62 -1.97
CA ILE A 97 -0.03 -1.85 -2.73
C ILE A 97 -1.09 -2.91 -2.40
N ALA A 98 -1.42 -3.11 -1.13
CA ALA A 98 -2.44 -4.06 -0.72
C ALA A 98 -3.81 -3.70 -1.33
N ILE A 99 -4.20 -2.43 -1.26
CA ILE A 99 -5.46 -1.92 -1.85
C ILE A 99 -5.46 -2.13 -3.37
N HIS A 100 -4.36 -1.80 -4.06
CA HIS A 100 -4.26 -1.98 -5.50
C HIS A 100 -4.33 -3.45 -5.91
N ARG A 101 -3.72 -4.36 -5.14
CA ARG A 101 -3.79 -5.81 -5.38
C ARG A 101 -5.21 -6.34 -5.22
N ASP A 102 -5.93 -5.86 -4.23
CA ASP A 102 -7.25 -6.39 -3.87
C ASP A 102 -8.37 -5.80 -4.76
N LEU A 103 -8.28 -4.52 -5.13
CA LEU A 103 -9.31 -3.82 -5.91
C LEU A 103 -8.97 -3.67 -7.40
N GLY A 104 -7.69 -3.74 -7.76
CA GLY A 104 -7.20 -3.41 -9.10
C GLY A 104 -7.27 -1.91 -9.42
N PRO A 105 -6.84 -1.51 -10.63
CA PRO A 105 -6.97 -0.14 -11.13
C PRO A 105 -8.40 0.19 -11.60
N GLY A 106 -8.67 1.49 -11.81
CA GLY A 106 -9.86 1.97 -12.53
C GLY A 106 -10.94 2.62 -11.66
N LEU A 107 -10.69 2.76 -10.36
CA LEU A 107 -11.57 3.53 -9.47
C LEU A 107 -11.21 5.02 -9.49
N LEU A 108 -12.13 5.86 -9.02
CA LEU A 108 -11.86 7.28 -8.83
C LEU A 108 -10.85 7.50 -7.69
N GLU A 109 -10.04 8.55 -7.79
CA GLU A 109 -9.08 8.96 -6.75
C GLU A 109 -9.74 9.08 -5.36
N THR A 110 -10.95 9.66 -5.33
CA THR A 110 -11.74 9.82 -4.11
C THR A 110 -12.11 8.49 -3.44
N VAL A 111 -12.26 7.42 -4.21
CA VAL A 111 -12.53 6.08 -3.68
C VAL A 111 -11.27 5.50 -3.04
N TYR A 112 -10.13 5.56 -3.74
CA TYR A 112 -8.85 5.12 -3.17
C TYR A 112 -8.48 5.92 -1.92
N GLU A 113 -8.76 7.23 -1.90
CA GLU A 113 -8.52 8.10 -0.75
C GLU A 113 -9.26 7.62 0.50
N VAL A 114 -10.57 7.37 0.37
CA VAL A 114 -11.42 6.91 1.48
C VAL A 114 -10.88 5.59 2.04
N ILE A 115 -10.52 4.66 1.16
CA ILE A 115 -10.07 3.31 1.53
C ILE A 115 -8.68 3.36 2.17
N LEU A 116 -7.75 4.10 1.57
CA LEU A 116 -6.40 4.26 2.10
C LEU A 116 -6.41 4.93 3.47
N ALA A 117 -7.20 5.99 3.66
CA ALA A 117 -7.34 6.62 4.96
C ALA A 117 -7.86 5.62 6.02
N ARG A 118 -8.87 4.81 5.68
CA ARG A 118 -9.40 3.78 6.59
C ARG A 118 -8.38 2.70 6.92
N GLU A 119 -7.60 2.25 5.95
CA GLU A 119 -6.54 1.25 6.16
C GLU A 119 -5.43 1.80 7.08
N LEU A 120 -5.05 3.07 6.92
CA LEU A 120 -4.08 3.73 7.79
C LEU A 120 -4.63 3.92 9.22
N GLU A 121 -5.90 4.28 9.37
CA GLU A 121 -6.58 4.35 10.67
C GLU A 121 -6.61 2.98 11.38
N ASN A 122 -6.87 1.89 10.64
CA ASN A 122 -6.83 0.52 11.18
C ASN A 122 -5.43 0.15 11.68
N ARG A 123 -4.39 0.69 11.04
CA ARG A 123 -3.00 0.60 11.48
C ARG A 123 -2.63 1.58 12.59
N ARG A 124 -3.63 2.28 13.16
CA ARG A 124 -3.51 3.24 14.26
C ARG A 124 -2.71 4.50 13.90
N LEU A 125 -2.70 4.89 12.63
CA LEU A 125 -2.17 6.16 12.17
C LEU A 125 -3.30 7.18 12.00
N SER A 126 -3.08 8.41 12.43
CA SER A 126 -3.94 9.55 12.12
C SER A 126 -3.84 9.87 10.62
N ALA A 127 -4.93 9.72 9.87
CA ALA A 127 -5.00 10.07 8.45
C ALA A 127 -6.07 11.15 8.21
N LYS A 128 -5.67 12.42 8.15
CA LYS A 128 -6.61 13.53 7.93
C LYS A 128 -6.82 13.74 6.44
N ARG A 129 -8.04 13.49 5.98
CA ARG A 129 -8.40 13.65 4.58
C ARG A 129 -8.70 15.11 4.22
N GLN A 130 -8.43 15.47 2.97
CA GLN A 130 -8.88 16.72 2.35
C GLN A 130 -8.48 17.96 3.16
N LEU A 131 -7.26 17.95 3.70
CA LEU A 131 -6.75 18.99 4.60
C LEU A 131 -6.40 20.25 3.81
N ARG A 132 -7.04 21.37 4.18
CA ARG A 132 -6.72 22.69 3.64
C ARG A 132 -5.32 23.12 4.09
N ILE A 133 -4.50 23.53 3.13
CA ILE A 133 -3.19 24.13 3.34
C ILE A 133 -3.34 25.59 2.87
N PRO A 134 -3.35 26.56 3.80
CA PRO A 134 -3.50 27.95 3.43
C PRO A 134 -2.27 28.45 2.67
N ILE A 135 -2.47 29.48 1.86
CA ILE A 135 -1.38 30.28 1.30
C ILE A 135 -1.41 31.68 1.87
N GLU A 136 -0.24 32.28 2.02
CA GLU A 136 -0.11 33.69 2.34
C GLU A 136 0.39 34.44 1.11
N TYR A 137 -0.33 35.50 0.75
CA TYR A 137 0.02 36.37 -0.36
C TYR A 137 -0.16 37.83 0.06
N HIS A 138 0.95 38.59 0.05
CA HIS A 138 0.99 39.98 0.53
C HIS A 138 0.39 40.18 1.94
N GLY A 139 0.67 39.26 2.88
CA GLY A 139 0.15 39.33 4.25
C GLY A 139 -1.32 38.94 4.40
N ILE A 140 -1.99 38.57 3.30
CA ILE A 140 -3.37 38.07 3.33
C ILE A 140 -3.31 36.54 3.26
N LYS A 141 -3.96 35.90 4.24
CA LYS A 141 -4.07 34.44 4.32
C LYS A 141 -5.31 33.97 3.57
N PHE A 142 -5.13 33.05 2.63
CA PHE A 142 -6.19 32.41 1.86
C PHE A 142 -6.28 30.94 2.26
N GLU A 143 -7.45 30.49 2.72
CA GLU A 143 -7.69 29.09 3.10
C GLU A 143 -7.97 28.19 1.89
N GLU A 144 -8.19 28.80 0.73
CA GLU A 144 -8.43 28.19 -0.58
C GLU A 144 -7.14 27.80 -1.30
N GLY A 145 -5.98 28.01 -0.69
CA GLY A 145 -4.67 27.79 -1.28
C GLY A 145 -4.52 26.42 -1.93
N PHE A 146 -4.50 25.37 -1.11
CA PHE A 146 -4.42 23.99 -1.57
C PHE A 146 -5.18 23.05 -0.65
N ARG A 147 -5.46 21.85 -1.14
CA ARG A 147 -6.08 20.79 -0.38
C ARG A 147 -5.33 19.49 -0.63
N ALA A 148 -4.64 18.99 0.38
CA ALA A 148 -3.98 17.70 0.33
C ALA A 148 -5.03 16.59 0.51
N ASP A 149 -4.94 15.53 -0.29
CA ASP A 149 -5.89 14.41 -0.21
C ASP A 149 -5.84 13.73 1.15
N ILE A 150 -4.65 13.43 1.66
CA ILE A 150 -4.45 12.87 3.00
C ILE A 150 -3.20 13.45 3.65
N VAL A 151 -3.26 13.74 4.94
CA VAL A 151 -2.09 14.04 5.77
C VAL A 151 -1.99 13.05 6.92
N VAL A 152 -0.91 12.27 6.93
CA VAL A 152 -0.67 11.19 7.90
C VAL A 152 0.24 11.67 9.03
N GLU A 153 -0.19 11.47 10.27
CA GLU A 153 0.54 11.87 11.51
C GLU A 153 0.98 13.34 11.54
N ASN A 154 0.28 14.21 10.79
CA ASN A 154 0.67 15.60 10.51
C ASN A 154 2.07 15.77 9.86
N LYS A 155 2.68 14.68 9.36
CA LYS A 155 4.06 14.63 8.87
C LYS A 155 4.18 14.36 7.37
N VAL A 156 3.37 13.44 6.85
CA VAL A 156 3.45 12.98 5.44
C VAL A 156 2.21 13.46 4.68
N ILE A 157 2.42 14.08 3.53
CA ILE A 157 1.34 14.47 2.59
C ILE A 157 1.17 13.38 1.54
N LEU A 158 -0.06 12.97 1.27
CA LEU A 158 -0.42 12.09 0.17
C LEU A 158 -1.27 12.88 -0.84
N GLU A 159 -0.90 12.78 -2.11
CA GLU A 159 -1.62 13.32 -3.26
C GLU A 159 -1.92 12.16 -4.20
N LEU A 160 -3.14 11.65 -4.17
CA LEU A 160 -3.49 10.44 -4.90
C LEU A 160 -3.68 10.75 -6.37
N LYS A 161 -3.25 9.83 -7.22
CA LYS A 161 -3.52 9.88 -8.66
C LYS A 161 -3.98 8.52 -9.17
N SER A 162 -5.08 8.52 -9.92
CA SER A 162 -5.58 7.33 -10.62
C SER A 162 -5.49 7.57 -12.12
N VAL A 163 -4.24 7.59 -12.60
CA VAL A 163 -3.87 7.91 -13.98
C VAL A 163 -2.90 6.86 -14.48
N GLU A 164 -2.82 6.70 -15.80
CA GLU A 164 -1.88 5.76 -16.43
C GLU A 164 -0.41 6.17 -16.19
N CYS A 165 -0.13 7.47 -16.20
CA CYS A 165 1.23 8.01 -16.11
C CYS A 165 1.29 9.22 -15.16
N ILE A 166 2.25 9.19 -14.22
CA ILE A 166 2.57 10.35 -13.37
C ILE A 166 3.36 11.38 -14.17
N THR A 167 2.86 12.61 -14.24
CA THR A 167 3.49 13.70 -14.99
C THR A 167 4.45 14.53 -14.11
N LYS A 168 5.29 15.35 -14.75
CA LYS A 168 6.11 16.36 -14.04
C LYS A 168 5.25 17.38 -13.28
N ALA A 169 4.03 17.65 -13.73
CA ALA A 169 3.13 18.58 -13.05
C ALA A 169 2.68 18.03 -11.69
N HIS A 170 2.33 16.73 -11.61
CA HIS A 170 1.96 16.08 -10.35
C HIS A 170 3.09 16.16 -9.31
N LYS A 171 4.33 15.89 -9.74
CA LYS A 171 5.50 16.01 -8.85
C LYS A 171 5.71 17.46 -8.36
N LYS A 172 5.56 18.44 -9.25
CA LYS A 172 5.66 19.87 -8.88
C LYS A 172 4.59 20.28 -7.88
N GLN A 173 3.36 19.78 -8.03
CA GLN A 173 2.26 20.05 -7.10
C GLN A 173 2.63 19.60 -5.69
N VAL A 174 3.07 18.36 -5.50
CA VAL A 174 3.47 17.84 -4.18
C VAL A 174 4.64 18.65 -3.59
N LEU A 175 5.64 19.02 -4.39
CA LEU A 175 6.74 19.86 -3.90
C LEU A 175 6.27 21.24 -3.41
N THR A 176 5.31 21.85 -4.10
CA THR A 176 4.69 23.10 -3.64
C THR A 176 3.97 22.89 -2.31
N TYR A 177 3.27 21.78 -2.14
CA TYR A 177 2.51 21.49 -0.91
C TYR A 177 3.44 21.29 0.27
N LEU A 178 4.55 20.58 0.07
CA LEU A 178 5.57 20.37 1.09
C LEU A 178 6.18 21.69 1.57
N LYS A 179 6.46 22.62 0.66
CA LYS A 179 6.98 23.94 0.99
C LYS A 179 5.98 24.75 1.82
N LEU A 180 4.72 24.82 1.36
CA LEU A 180 3.68 25.60 2.03
C LEU A 180 3.26 25.03 3.38
N ALA A 181 3.33 23.72 3.53
CA ALA A 181 2.97 23.04 4.76
C ALA A 181 4.14 22.76 5.70
N GLU A 182 5.35 23.19 5.35
CA GLU A 182 6.60 22.93 6.09
C GLU A 182 6.81 21.44 6.41
N ARG A 183 6.58 20.57 5.42
CA ARG A 183 6.70 19.11 5.55
C ARG A 183 7.83 18.56 4.70
N LYS A 184 8.36 17.41 5.13
CA LYS A 184 9.57 16.81 4.55
C LYS A 184 9.30 15.69 3.56
N LEU A 185 8.14 15.01 3.67
CA LEU A 185 7.80 13.87 2.83
C LEU A 185 6.41 14.01 2.22
N GLY A 186 6.35 13.83 0.90
CA GLY A 186 5.13 13.78 0.13
C GLY A 186 5.17 12.57 -0.81
N ILE A 187 4.03 11.89 -0.97
CA ILE A 187 3.87 10.73 -1.85
C ILE A 187 2.80 11.05 -2.88
N CYS A 188 3.06 10.73 -4.15
CA CYS A 188 2.15 10.86 -5.28
C CYS A 188 2.08 9.54 -6.04
#